data_AF-A0A238FEB6-F1
#
_entry.id   AF-A0A238FEB6-F1
#
_cell.length_a   1.000
_cell.length_b   1.000
_cell.length_c   1.000
_cell.angle_alpha   90.00
_cell.angle_beta   90.00
_cell.angle_gamma   90.00
#
_symmetry.space_group_name_H-M   'P 1'
#
loop_
_entity.id
_entity.type
_entity.pdbx_description
1 polymer ?
#
loop_
_entity_poly.entity_id
_entity_poly.type
_entity_poly.pdbx_seq_one_letter_code
_entity_poly.pdbx_strand_id
1 'polypeptide(L)'
;MSQQHSRDLDSAAHSASLLWERVEVLQANYKDSTSQAQDRKEEELTWEQLCKESNLELATHTKAVRALNGPLSCVTCQELMVRPVTLACGHSGCFTCLQVWFDRGADSKTCPTCRGVVTFSEALSLKVNVVLEDVIRELKACGLDGF
;
A
#
# COMPACT_ATOMS: atom_id res chain seq x y z
N MET A 1 -36.12 75.46 -26.78
CA MET A 1 -34.97 74.57 -27.07
C MET A 1 -34.40 73.88 -25.82
N SER A 2 -34.64 74.38 -24.59
CA SER A 2 -34.08 73.79 -23.36
C SER A 2 -34.74 72.48 -22.89
N GLN A 3 -36.05 72.30 -23.11
CA GLN A 3 -36.77 71.11 -22.60
C GLN A 3 -36.47 69.81 -23.37
N GLN A 4 -36.12 69.89 -24.66
CA GLN A 4 -35.77 68.71 -25.45
C GLN A 4 -34.41 68.15 -25.01
N HIS A 5 -33.44 69.03 -24.74
CA HIS A 5 -32.09 68.65 -24.34
C HIS A 5 -32.04 67.95 -22.97
N SER A 6 -32.91 68.33 -22.03
CA SER A 6 -33.02 67.67 -20.71
C SER A 6 -33.55 66.23 -20.81
N ARG A 7 -34.54 65.99 -21.68
CA ARG A 7 -35.13 64.66 -21.88
C ARG A 7 -34.16 63.69 -22.55
N ASP A 8 -33.31 64.21 -23.45
CA ASP A 8 -32.28 63.43 -24.12
C ASP A 8 -31.16 63.00 -23.13
N LEU A 9 -30.83 63.86 -22.15
CA LEU A 9 -29.88 63.54 -21.08
C LEU A 9 -30.46 62.49 -20.10
N ASP A 10 -31.74 62.58 -19.76
CA ASP A 10 -32.42 61.62 -18.88
C ASP A 10 -32.55 60.23 -19.54
N SER A 11 -32.81 60.18 -20.84
CA SER A 11 -32.87 58.93 -21.62
C SER A 11 -31.50 58.25 -21.76
N ALA A 12 -30.44 59.04 -21.93
CA ALA A 12 -29.07 58.54 -21.95
C ALA A 12 -28.64 57.99 -20.58
N ALA A 13 -29.03 58.67 -19.49
CA ALA A 13 -28.78 58.21 -18.12
C ALA A 13 -29.50 56.89 -17.79
N HIS A 14 -30.76 56.74 -18.22
CA HIS A 14 -31.51 55.48 -18.09
C HIS A 14 -30.86 54.33 -18.88
N SER A 15 -30.41 54.62 -20.11
CA SER A 15 -29.74 53.63 -20.96
C SER A 15 -28.39 53.20 -20.36
N ALA A 16 -27.65 54.13 -19.77
CA ALA A 16 -26.40 53.84 -19.06
C ALA A 16 -26.63 52.98 -17.81
N SER A 17 -27.69 53.23 -17.04
CA SER A 17 -28.07 52.42 -15.87
C SER A 17 -28.38 50.97 -16.23
N LEU A 18 -29.20 50.76 -17.28
CA LEU A 18 -29.55 49.41 -17.76
C LEU A 18 -28.34 48.66 -18.33
N LEU A 19 -27.38 49.37 -18.93
CA LEU A 19 -26.13 48.79 -19.38
C LEU A 19 -25.24 48.40 -18.21
N TRP A 20 -25.17 49.21 -17.16
CA TRP A 20 -24.41 48.91 -15.94
C TRP A 20 -24.93 47.64 -15.25
N GLU A 21 -26.26 47.56 -15.07
CA GLU A 21 -26.91 46.42 -14.45
C GLU A 21 -26.67 45.11 -15.26
N ARG A 22 -26.65 45.21 -16.60
CA ARG A 22 -26.25 44.08 -17.47
C ARG A 22 -24.78 43.71 -17.35
N VAL A 23 -23.89 44.68 -17.17
CA VAL A 23 -22.45 44.44 -16.96
C VAL A 23 -22.21 43.76 -15.62
N GLU A 24 -22.91 44.15 -14.55
CA GLU A 24 -22.81 43.51 -13.24
C GLU A 24 -23.25 42.03 -13.29
N VAL A 25 -24.37 41.74 -13.95
CA VAL A 25 -24.84 40.36 -14.15
C VAL A 25 -23.84 39.53 -14.95
N LEU A 26 -23.24 40.09 -16.01
CA LEU A 26 -22.22 39.40 -16.80
C LEU A 26 -20.94 39.15 -15.98
N GLN A 27 -20.52 40.11 -15.17
CA GLN A 27 -19.37 39.96 -14.28
C GLN A 27 -19.61 38.91 -13.19
N ALA A 28 -20.84 38.83 -12.65
CA ALA A 28 -21.23 37.81 -11.67
C ALA A 28 -21.24 36.41 -12.30
N ASN A 29 -21.89 36.25 -13.47
CA ASN A 29 -21.93 34.97 -14.19
C ASN A 29 -20.53 34.49 -14.61
N TYR A 30 -19.65 35.41 -14.99
CA TYR A 30 -18.26 35.09 -15.31
C TYR A 30 -17.50 34.57 -14.08
N LYS A 31 -17.64 35.23 -12.92
CA LYS A 31 -17.03 34.81 -11.65
C LYS A 31 -17.54 33.44 -11.18
N ASP A 32 -18.85 33.21 -11.23
CA ASP A 32 -19.45 31.92 -10.85
C ASP A 32 -19.00 30.79 -11.78
N SER A 33 -18.92 31.05 -13.09
CA SER A 33 -18.42 30.07 -14.06
C SER A 33 -16.94 29.73 -13.84
N THR A 34 -16.11 30.70 -13.41
CA THR A 34 -14.69 30.44 -13.07
C THR A 34 -14.51 29.78 -11.71
N SER A 35 -15.32 30.13 -10.70
CA SER A 35 -15.30 29.50 -9.37
C SER A 35 -15.67 28.02 -9.49
N GLN A 36 -16.81 27.69 -10.12
CA GLN A 36 -17.22 26.30 -10.33
C GLN A 36 -16.21 25.50 -11.18
N ALA A 37 -15.47 26.16 -12.08
CA ALA A 37 -14.41 25.52 -12.85
C ALA A 37 -13.11 25.31 -12.04
N GLN A 38 -12.82 26.18 -11.07
CA GLN A 38 -11.74 25.97 -10.10
C GLN A 38 -12.09 24.88 -9.10
N ASP A 39 -13.30 24.90 -8.54
CA ASP A 39 -13.77 23.92 -7.55
C ASP A 39 -13.70 22.48 -8.11
N ARG A 40 -14.13 22.27 -9.37
CA ARG A 40 -13.99 20.96 -10.03
C ARG A 40 -12.54 20.49 -10.21
N LYS A 41 -11.63 21.40 -10.53
CA LYS A 41 -10.20 21.07 -10.67
C LYS A 41 -9.56 20.78 -9.33
N GLU A 42 -9.96 21.51 -8.29
CA GLU A 42 -9.49 21.31 -6.92
C GLU A 42 -10.00 19.97 -6.35
N GLU A 43 -11.26 19.61 -6.63
CA GLU A 43 -11.82 18.28 -6.37
C GLU A 43 -11.07 17.16 -7.13
N GLU A 44 -10.83 17.33 -8.43
CA GLU A 44 -10.09 16.35 -9.25
C GLU A 44 -8.65 16.13 -8.72
N LEU A 45 -7.95 17.22 -8.36
CA LEU A 45 -6.64 17.17 -7.73
C LEU A 45 -6.66 16.46 -6.37
N THR A 46 -7.68 16.71 -5.55
CA THR A 46 -7.83 16.03 -4.25
C THR A 46 -8.08 14.53 -4.43
N TRP A 47 -8.92 14.14 -5.38
CA TRP A 47 -9.13 12.71 -5.70
C TRP A 47 -7.87 12.02 -6.21
N GLU A 48 -7.08 12.68 -7.06
CA GLU A 48 -5.83 12.13 -7.56
C GLU A 48 -4.78 11.97 -6.45
N GLN A 49 -4.71 12.92 -5.51
CA GLN A 49 -3.85 12.84 -4.32
C GLN A 49 -4.23 11.68 -3.40
N LEU A 50 -5.52 11.52 -3.07
CA LEU A 50 -6.01 10.41 -2.24
C LEU A 50 -5.71 9.05 -2.87
N CYS A 51 -5.90 8.92 -4.20
CA CYS A 51 -5.54 7.71 -4.93
C CYS A 51 -4.02 7.42 -4.88
N LYS A 52 -3.17 8.45 -4.95
CA LYS A 52 -1.71 8.29 -4.84
C LYS A 52 -1.30 7.83 -3.44
N GLU A 53 -1.88 8.41 -2.39
CA GLU A 53 -1.60 8.04 -1.00
C GLU A 53 -2.04 6.60 -0.71
N SER A 54 -3.27 6.22 -1.09
CA SER A 54 -3.76 4.85 -0.90
C SER A 54 -2.93 3.80 -1.64
N ASN A 55 -2.52 4.09 -2.88
CA ASN A 55 -1.63 3.21 -3.63
C ASN A 55 -0.23 3.11 -3.01
N LEU A 56 0.28 4.22 -2.45
CA LEU A 56 1.57 4.23 -1.74
C LEU A 56 1.50 3.38 -0.46
N GLU A 57 0.43 3.48 0.32
CA GLU A 57 0.21 2.64 1.50
C GLU A 57 0.16 1.16 1.14
N LEU A 58 -0.61 0.78 0.12
CA LEU A 58 -0.70 -0.59 -0.38
C LEU A 58 0.66 -1.11 -0.88
N ALA A 59 1.41 -0.30 -1.63
CA ALA A 59 2.76 -0.63 -2.10
C ALA A 59 3.74 -0.82 -0.94
N THR A 60 3.64 0.02 0.10
CA THR A 60 4.48 -0.06 1.30
C THR A 60 4.19 -1.33 2.09
N HIS A 61 2.91 -1.66 2.30
CA HIS A 61 2.49 -2.91 2.93
C HIS A 61 2.99 -4.12 2.13
N THR A 62 2.80 -4.13 0.81
CA THR A 62 3.25 -5.22 -0.06
C THR A 62 4.77 -5.40 0.02
N LYS A 63 5.54 -4.30 0.01
CA LYS A 63 7.00 -4.35 0.15
C LYS A 63 7.43 -4.90 1.51
N ALA A 64 6.79 -4.48 2.59
CA ALA A 64 7.08 -4.96 3.93
C ALA A 64 6.81 -6.47 4.06
N VAL A 65 5.69 -6.95 3.51
CA VAL A 65 5.35 -8.37 3.50
C VAL A 65 6.33 -9.18 2.65
N ARG A 66 6.72 -8.71 1.46
CA ARG A 66 7.74 -9.36 0.63
C ARG A 66 9.11 -9.48 1.31
N ALA A 67 9.47 -8.52 2.15
CA ALA A 67 10.72 -8.58 2.91
C ALA A 67 10.79 -9.79 3.87
N LEU A 68 9.65 -10.42 4.18
CA LEU A 68 9.59 -11.63 5.00
C LEU A 68 10.03 -12.91 4.26
N ASN A 69 10.13 -12.90 2.92
CA ASN A 69 10.54 -14.10 2.17
C ASN A 69 11.92 -14.60 2.62
N GLY A 70 12.90 -13.69 2.73
CA GLY A 70 14.25 -14.04 3.19
C GLY A 70 14.31 -14.73 4.55
N PRO A 71 13.81 -14.12 5.63
CA PRO A 71 13.84 -14.72 6.97
C PRO A 71 12.96 -15.97 7.12
N LEU A 72 12.00 -16.20 6.22
CA LEU A 72 11.14 -17.39 6.22
C LEU A 72 11.60 -18.49 5.25
N SER A 73 12.70 -18.27 4.53
CA SER A 73 13.31 -19.29 3.67
C SER A 73 14.19 -20.26 4.45
N CYS A 74 14.17 -21.53 4.03
CA CYS A 74 15.01 -22.56 4.60
C CYS A 74 16.46 -22.41 4.13
N VAL A 75 17.43 -22.46 5.05
CA VAL A 75 18.86 -22.42 4.70
C VAL A 75 19.32 -23.59 3.82
N THR A 76 18.58 -24.71 3.84
CA THR A 76 18.95 -25.93 3.12
C THR A 76 18.45 -25.93 1.68
N CYS A 77 17.16 -25.67 1.44
CA CYS A 77 16.58 -25.65 0.09
C CYS A 77 16.41 -24.26 -0.51
N GLN A 78 16.65 -23.18 0.26
CA GLN A 78 16.55 -21.78 -0.15
C GLN A 78 15.14 -21.31 -0.55
N GLU A 79 14.12 -22.13 -0.30
CA GLU A 79 12.71 -21.83 -0.54
C GLU A 79 11.98 -21.52 0.77
N LEU A 80 10.80 -20.89 0.69
CA LEU A 80 9.90 -20.70 1.84
C LEU A 80 9.64 -22.04 2.54
N MET A 81 9.86 -22.08 3.86
CA MET A 81 9.83 -23.33 4.61
C MET A 81 8.49 -24.07 4.46
N VAL A 82 8.56 -25.36 4.13
CA VAL A 82 7.41 -26.27 4.13
C VAL A 82 7.44 -27.10 5.41
N ARG A 83 6.34 -27.05 6.18
CA ARG A 83 6.24 -27.67 7.51
C ARG A 83 7.45 -27.31 8.38
N PRO A 84 7.67 -26.02 8.70
CA PRO A 84 8.86 -25.58 9.42
C PRO A 84 8.98 -26.25 10.80
N VAL A 85 10.19 -26.62 11.18
CA VAL A 85 10.54 -27.12 12.52
C VAL A 85 11.55 -26.16 13.13
N THR A 86 11.27 -25.68 14.34
CA THR A 86 12.16 -24.80 15.09
C THR A 86 13.01 -25.61 16.07
N LEU A 87 14.33 -25.50 15.94
CA LEU A 87 15.29 -26.16 16.83
C LEU A 87 15.44 -25.38 18.14
N ALA A 88 15.99 -26.01 19.18
CA ALA A 88 16.21 -25.36 20.49
C ALA A 88 17.13 -24.12 20.41
N CYS A 89 17.98 -24.03 19.38
CA CYS A 89 18.80 -22.85 19.12
C CYS A 89 18.03 -21.68 18.46
N GLY A 90 16.72 -21.83 18.21
CA GLY A 90 15.85 -20.81 17.63
C GLY A 90 15.77 -20.80 16.09
N HIS A 91 16.67 -21.49 15.39
CA HIS A 91 16.63 -21.58 13.93
C HIS A 91 15.55 -22.55 13.45
N SER A 92 14.93 -22.22 12.33
CA SER A 92 13.90 -23.06 11.69
C SER A 92 14.34 -23.54 10.31
N GLY A 93 13.83 -24.70 9.89
CA GLY A 93 14.01 -25.24 8.54
C GLY A 93 12.86 -26.17 8.16
N CYS A 94 12.77 -26.58 6.90
CA CYS A 94 11.74 -27.55 6.48
C CYS A 94 11.89 -28.85 7.25
N PHE A 95 10.76 -29.47 7.61
CA PHE A 95 10.76 -30.78 8.27
C PHE A 95 11.61 -31.81 7.53
N THR A 96 11.40 -31.94 6.21
CA THR A 96 12.12 -32.90 5.37
C THR A 96 13.60 -32.57 5.23
N CYS A 97 13.95 -31.29 5.10
CA CYS A 97 15.36 -30.85 5.04
C CYS A 97 16.10 -31.19 6.34
N LEU A 98 15.48 -30.93 7.49
CA LEU A 98 16.07 -31.25 8.79
C LEU A 98 16.15 -32.76 9.03
N GLN A 99 15.12 -33.52 8.64
CA GLN A 99 15.15 -34.98 8.71
C GLN A 99 16.31 -35.54 7.89
N VAL A 100 16.42 -35.16 6.61
CA VAL A 100 17.52 -35.58 5.73
C VAL A 100 18.87 -35.12 6.26
N TRP A 101 18.95 -33.94 6.90
CA TRP A 101 20.19 -33.45 7.50
C TRP A 101 20.65 -34.35 8.65
N PHE A 102 19.74 -34.68 9.59
CA PHE A 102 20.04 -35.48 10.77
C PHE A 102 20.25 -36.98 10.46
N ASP A 103 19.72 -37.46 9.34
CA ASP A 103 19.90 -38.86 8.90
C ASP A 103 21.30 -39.10 8.26
N ARG A 104 22.11 -38.06 8.00
CA ARG A 104 23.41 -38.17 7.30
C ARG A 104 24.58 -38.72 8.14
N GLY A 105 24.41 -38.90 9.45
CA GLY A 105 25.44 -39.52 10.31
C GLY A 105 25.54 -38.91 11.72
N ALA A 106 26.38 -39.46 12.59
CA ALA A 106 26.48 -39.04 14.00
C ALA A 106 26.90 -37.57 14.20
N ASP A 107 27.75 -37.03 13.32
CA ASP A 107 28.22 -35.64 13.35
C ASP A 107 27.16 -34.64 12.82
N SER A 108 26.07 -35.14 12.23
CA SER A 108 25.03 -34.31 11.63
C SER A 108 23.98 -33.82 12.63
N LYS A 109 24.10 -34.17 13.91
CA LYS A 109 23.24 -33.70 15.01
C LYS A 109 23.52 -32.24 15.40
N THR A 110 23.65 -31.38 14.41
CA THR A 110 23.93 -29.95 14.56
C THR A 110 22.96 -29.13 13.72
N CYS A 111 22.64 -27.93 14.19
CA CYS A 111 21.82 -27.00 13.43
C CYS A 111 22.53 -26.63 12.10
N PRO A 112 21.85 -26.74 10.93
CA PRO A 112 22.47 -26.38 9.65
C PRO A 112 22.82 -24.89 9.54
N THR A 113 22.19 -24.02 10.37
CA THR A 113 22.44 -22.57 10.37
C THR A 113 23.60 -22.17 11.28
N CYS A 114 23.54 -22.51 12.57
CA CYS A 114 24.53 -22.05 13.57
C CYS A 114 25.49 -23.13 14.06
N ARG A 115 25.36 -24.38 13.59
CA ARG A 115 26.14 -25.55 14.01
C ARG A 115 26.04 -25.91 15.50
N GLY A 116 25.15 -25.27 16.24
CA GLY A 116 24.84 -25.64 17.63
C GLY A 116 24.35 -27.09 17.70
N VAL A 117 24.79 -27.82 18.73
CA VAL A 117 24.40 -29.22 18.94
C VAL A 117 22.90 -29.32 19.15
N VAL A 118 22.27 -30.24 18.43
CA VAL A 118 20.86 -30.58 18.57
C VAL A 118 20.78 -31.86 19.39
N THR A 119 20.31 -31.74 20.63
CA THR A 119 20.05 -32.91 21.47
C THR A 119 18.70 -33.50 21.09
N PHE A 120 18.69 -34.81 20.79
CA PHE A 120 17.47 -35.57 20.58
C PHE A 120 17.21 -36.37 21.87
N SER A 121 16.15 -36.06 22.61
CA SER A 121 15.62 -36.98 23.63
C SER A 121 14.72 -38.00 22.96
N GLU A 122 14.41 -39.10 23.63
CA GLU A 122 13.49 -40.14 23.11
C GLU A 122 12.07 -39.59 22.81
N ALA A 123 11.74 -38.38 23.26
CA ALA A 123 10.50 -37.65 22.96
C ALA A 123 10.63 -36.58 21.84
N LEU A 124 11.81 -36.40 21.24
CA LEU A 124 12.11 -35.38 20.22
C LEU A 124 11.83 -35.89 18.81
N SER A 125 10.55 -36.11 18.52
CA SER A 125 10.02 -35.96 17.16
C SER A 125 10.30 -34.52 16.70
N LEU A 126 10.76 -34.30 15.47
CA LEU A 126 10.77 -32.97 14.87
C LEU A 126 9.34 -32.40 14.89
N LYS A 127 9.07 -31.45 15.80
CA LYS A 127 7.72 -30.88 15.94
C LYS A 127 7.58 -29.69 15.02
N VAL A 128 6.55 -29.74 14.18
CA VAL A 128 6.23 -28.63 13.29
C VAL A 128 5.79 -27.42 14.11
N ASN A 129 6.35 -26.27 13.77
CA ASN A 129 5.92 -24.98 14.29
C ASN A 129 4.69 -24.53 13.49
N VAL A 130 3.50 -24.91 13.99
CA VAL A 130 2.22 -24.64 13.33
C VAL A 130 1.94 -23.15 13.14
N VAL A 131 2.39 -22.30 14.06
CA VAL A 131 2.23 -20.85 13.94
C VAL A 131 3.06 -20.31 12.77
N LEU A 132 4.31 -20.76 12.68
CA LEU A 132 5.19 -20.36 11.57
C LEU A 132 4.69 -20.93 10.23
N GLU A 133 4.14 -22.14 10.23
CA GLU A 133 3.49 -22.73 9.06
C GLU A 133 2.29 -21.90 8.59
N ASP A 134 1.43 -21.47 9.51
CA ASP A 134 0.27 -20.62 9.20
C ASP A 134 0.72 -19.27 8.61
N VAL A 135 1.72 -18.62 9.22
CA VAL A 135 2.27 -17.35 8.68
C VAL A 135 2.81 -17.52 7.27
N ILE A 136 3.55 -18.59 7.00
CA ILE A 136 4.09 -18.85 5.65
C ILE A 136 2.95 -19.18 4.66
N ARG A 137 1.90 -19.87 5.11
CA ARG A 137 0.72 -20.15 4.28
C ARG A 137 0.01 -18.87 3.88
N GLU A 138 -0.21 -17.94 4.82
CA GLU A 138 -0.83 -16.65 4.51
C GLU A 138 0.05 -15.82 3.56
N LEU A 139 1.38 -15.85 3.73
CA LEU A 139 2.31 -15.18 2.83
C LEU A 139 2.21 -15.70 1.38
N LYS A 140 2.08 -17.02 1.21
CA LYS A 140 1.87 -17.66 -0.10
C LYS A 140 0.51 -17.34 -0.70
N ALA A 141 -0.55 -17.29 0.12
CA ALA A 141 -1.90 -16.96 -0.34
C ALA A 141 -1.99 -15.55 -0.95
N CYS A 142 -1.14 -14.62 -0.49
CA CYS A 142 -1.03 -13.27 -1.05
C CYS A 142 -0.31 -13.22 -2.41
N GLY A 143 0.19 -14.34 -2.96
CA GLY A 143 0.93 -14.38 -4.22
C GLY A 143 2.27 -13.64 -4.17
N LEU A 144 2.86 -13.53 -2.97
CA LEU A 144 4.10 -12.81 -2.72
C LEU A 144 5.31 -13.76 -2.62
N ASP A 145 5.13 -15.04 -2.93
CA ASP A 145 6.12 -16.11 -2.93
C ASP A 145 6.91 -16.24 -4.25
N GLY A 146 6.58 -15.44 -5.27
CA GLY A 146 7.18 -15.51 -6.61
C GLY A 146 8.37 -14.57 -6.85
N PHE A 147 9.43 -15.14 -7.43
CA PHE A 147 10.25 -14.52 -8.47
C PHE A 147 9.69 -14.89 -9.85
#